data_AF-A0A6N2Z083-F1
#
_entry.id   AF-A0A6N2Z083-F1
#
_cell.length_a   1.000
_cell.length_b   1.000
_cell.length_c   1.000
_cell.angle_alpha   90.00
_cell.angle_beta   90.00
_cell.angle_gamma   90.00
#
_symmetry.space_group_name_H-M   'P 1'
#
loop_
_entity.id
_entity.type
_entity.pdbx_description
1 polymer ?
#
loop_
_entity_poly.entity_id
_entity_poly.type
_entity_poly.pdbx_seq_one_letter_code
_entity_poly.pdbx_strand_id
1 'polypeptide(L)' 'MNELLIKQFEQNYYNYSKEIRNMLLKLDTEALIAKLARDSKMYQLKKLVF' A
#
# COMPACT_ATOMS: atom_id res chain seq x y z
N MET A 1 11.86 5.68 -6.10
CA MET A 1 10.43 5.99 -6.39
C MET A 1 9.50 5.10 -5.57
N ASN A 2 9.53 3.78 -5.77
CA ASN A 2 8.65 2.80 -5.09
C ASN A 2 8.73 2.85 -3.55
N GLU A 3 9.92 3.00 -2.98
CA GLU A 3 10.07 3.05 -1.52
C GLU A 3 9.39 4.27 -0.89
N LEU A 4 9.36 5.41 -1.60
CA LEU A 4 8.75 6.64 -1.12
C LEU A 4 7.21 6.55 -1.16
N LEU A 5 6.68 5.94 -2.23
CA LEU A 5 5.25 5.64 -2.38
C LEU A 5 4.74 4.71 -1.27
N ILE A 6 5.48 3.64 -0.99
CA ILE A 6 5.12 2.70 0.08
C ILE A 6 5.14 3.41 1.43
N LYS A 7 6.19 4.19 1.72
CA LYS A 7 6.27 4.96 2.99
C LYS A 7 5.11 5.93 3.19
N GLN A 8 4.74 6.68 2.14
CA GLN A 8 3.61 7.61 2.21
C GLN A 8 2.29 6.87 2.43
N PHE A 9 2.12 5.71 1.80
CA PHE A 9 0.96 4.86 2.02
C PHE A 9 0.88 4.32 3.45
N GLU A 10 2.02 3.85 3.99
CA GLU A 10 2.09 3.29 5.33
C GLU A 10 1.71 4.29 6.43
N GLN A 11 2.08 5.57 6.25
CA GLN A 11 1.72 6.62 7.19
C GLN A 11 0.21 6.92 7.25
N ASN A 12 -0.51 6.73 6.14
CA ASN A 12 -1.90 7.17 6.01
C ASN A 12 -2.93 6.04 6.13
N TYR A 13 -2.56 4.82 5.76
CA TYR A 13 -3.53 3.73 5.58
C TYR A 13 -3.16 2.47 6.34
N TYR A 14 -1.95 1.95 6.16
CA TYR A 14 -1.64 0.60 6.62
C TYR A 14 -0.14 0.35 6.75
N ASN A 15 0.32 -0.10 7.91
CA ASN A 15 1.74 -0.42 8.12
C ASN A 15 2.03 -1.85 7.62
N TYR A 16 2.84 -1.99 6.58
CA TYR A 16 3.16 -3.29 5.99
C TYR A 16 4.26 -3.99 6.79
N SER A 17 4.16 -5.33 6.88
CA SER A 17 5.27 -6.13 7.38
C SER A 17 6.48 -6.05 6.43
N LYS A 18 7.67 -6.23 6.99
CA LYS A 18 8.96 -6.11 6.27
C LYS A 18 9.02 -6.98 5.00
N GLU A 19 8.42 -8.17 5.06
CA GLU A 19 8.33 -9.10 3.91
C GLU A 19 7.43 -8.56 2.79
N ILE A 20 6.23 -8.07 3.13
CA ILE A 20 5.30 -7.48 2.17
C ILE A 20 5.91 -6.23 1.54
N ARG A 21 6.57 -5.39 2.34
CA ARG A 21 7.28 -4.20 1.85
C ARG A 21 8.39 -4.56 0.86
N ASN A 22 9.18 -5.59 1.14
CA ASN A 22 10.19 -6.09 0.21
C ASN A 22 9.57 -6.66 -1.09
N MET A 23 8.40 -7.28 -1.00
CA MET A 23 7.68 -7.77 -2.17
C MET A 23 7.14 -6.60 -3.03
N LEU A 24 6.60 -5.57 -2.38
CA LEU A 24 6.10 -4.35 -3.04
C LEU A 24 7.23 -3.55 -3.71
N LEU A 25 8.42 -3.54 -3.12
CA LEU A 25 9.60 -2.89 -3.70
C LEU A 25 10.08 -3.56 -4.99
N LYS A 26 9.84 -4.86 -5.14
CA LYS A 26 10.19 -5.65 -6.33
C LYS A 26 9.15 -5.58 -7.44
N LEU A 27 7.97 -5.00 -7.18
CA LEU A 27 6.94 -4.81 -8.19
C LEU A 27 7.31 -3.67 -9.13
N ASP A 28 6.81 -3.78 -10.35
CA ASP A 28 6.81 -2.67 -11.29
C ASP A 28 5.98 -1.49 -10.73
N THR A 29 6.29 -0.28 -11.16
CA THR A 29 5.69 0.95 -10.62
C THR A 29 4.18 0.97 -10.81
N GLU A 30 3.69 0.52 -11.98
CA GLU A 30 2.24 0.43 -12.24
C GLU A 30 1.55 -0.61 -11.36
N ALA A 31 2.16 -1.78 -11.20
CA ALA A 31 1.63 -2.84 -10.34
C ALA A 31 1.60 -2.42 -8.86
N LEU A 32 2.62 -1.67 -8.42
CA LEU A 32 2.68 -1.10 -7.09
C LEU A 32 1.55 -0.08 -6.88
N ILE A 33 1.37 0.88 -7.79
CA ILE A 33 0.32 1.89 -7.70
C ILE A 33 -1.07 1.24 -7.67
N ALA A 34 -1.32 0.26 -8.55
CA ALA A 34 -2.59 -0.46 -8.59
C ALA A 34 -2.88 -1.20 -7.28
N LYS A 35 -1.85 -1.81 -6.68
CA LYS A 35 -1.99 -2.51 -5.40
C LYS A 35 -2.28 -1.55 -4.25
N LEU A 36 -1.52 -0.46 -4.15
CA LEU A 36 -1.74 0.59 -3.15
C LEU A 36 -3.14 1.21 -3.28
N ALA A 37 -3.60 1.52 -4.50
CA ALA A 37 -4.95 2.06 -4.73
C ALA A 37 -6.05 1.09 -4.27
N ARG A 38 -5.87 -0.22 -4.51
CA ARG A 38 -6.80 -1.25 -4.05
C ARG A 38 -6.83 -1.35 -2.52
N ASP A 39 -5.66 -1.35 -1.87
CA ASP A 39 -5.55 -1.39 -0.42
C ASP A 39 -6.16 -0.14 0.25
N SER A 40 -5.98 1.04 -0.33
CA SER A 40 -6.59 2.29 0.18
C SER A 40 -8.12 2.20 0.16
N LYS A 41 -8.70 1.75 -0.97
CA LYS A 41 -10.14 1.58 -1.10
C LYS A 41 -10.68 0.54 -0.12
N MET A 42 -9.96 -0.56 0.07
CA MET A 42 -10.31 -1.59 1.04
C MET A 42 -10.31 -1.04 2.47
N TYR A 43 -9.28 -0.26 2.83
CA TYR A 43 -9.17 0.38 4.14
C TYR A 43 -10.29 1.40 4.39
N GLN A 44 -10.65 2.21 3.38
CA GLN A 44 -11.78 3.14 3.46
C GLN A 44 -13.12 2.41 3.65
N LEU A 45 -13.35 1.32 2.91
CA LEU A 45 -14.53 0.49 3.09
C LEU A 45 -14.58 -0.14 4.48
N LYS A 46 -13.44 -0.60 5.00
CA LYS A 46 -13.34 -1.14 6.36
C LYS A 46 -13.69 -0.08 7.42
N LYS A 47 -13.33 1.19 7.20
CA LYS A 47 -13.74 2.31 8.06
C LYS A 47 -15.23 2.64 8.00
N LEU A 48 -15.92 2.34 6.89
CA LEU A 48 -17.35 2.59 6.76
C LEU A 48 -18.21 1.48 7.39
N VAL A 49 -17.66 0.27 7.48
CA VAL A 49 -18.36 -0.90 8.04
C VAL A 49 -18.21 -1.00 9.56
N PHE A 50 -17.29 -0.24 10.18
CA PHE A 50 -17.02 -0.23 11.61
C PHE A 50 -17.31 1.13 12.25
#